data_AF-A0A7Z7IYN2-F1
#
_entry.id   AF-A0A7Z7IYN2-F1
#
_cell.length_a   1.000
_cell.length_b   1.000
_cell.length_c   1.000
_cell.angle_alpha   90.00
_cell.angle_beta   90.00
_cell.angle_gamma   90.00
#
_symmetry.space_group_name_H-M   'P 1'
#
loop_
_entity.id
_entity.type
_entity.pdbx_description
1 polymer ?
#
loop_
_entity_poly.entity_id
_entity_poly.type
_entity_poly.pdbx_seq_one_letter_code
_entity_poly.pdbx_strand_id
1 'polypeptide(L)'
;MATRWIHAGLCALLLTACSTGPATRPAAAANAPQLPHTVSADAADAAECTAKGGQLRPVGRMQIPRCIVPYADAGKTCTDNSDCSGDCLAISIVPTGAAAAGICQRDSDRFGCRQTVVGGKGQAALCID
;
A
#
# COMPACT_ATOMS: atom_id res chain seq x y z
N MET A 1 16.03 69.01 -21.66
CA MET A 1 14.86 68.49 -22.41
C MET A 1 14.04 67.67 -21.42
N ALA A 2 12.93 68.24 -20.94
CA ALA A 2 11.56 67.84 -21.30
C ALA A 2 11.14 66.54 -20.57
N THR A 3 10.34 66.66 -19.51
CA THR A 3 8.87 66.35 -19.52
C THR A 3 8.64 64.85 -19.37
N ARG A 4 8.38 64.32 -18.17
CA ARG A 4 7.08 64.21 -17.47
C ARG A 4 6.01 63.49 -18.31
N TRP A 5 5.10 62.82 -17.60
CA TRP A 5 3.77 62.31 -18.01
C TRP A 5 3.79 60.85 -18.48
N ILE A 6 3.60 59.92 -17.54
CA ILE A 6 2.28 59.39 -17.10
C ILE A 6 1.82 58.34 -18.10
N HIS A 7 1.71 57.09 -17.65
CA HIS A 7 0.56 56.18 -17.70
C HIS A 7 0.87 55.14 -16.60
N ALA A 8 0.40 55.30 -15.36
CA ALA A 8 -0.99 55.12 -14.93
C ALA A 8 -1.57 53.80 -15.49
N GLY A 9 -1.79 52.83 -14.60
CA GLY A 9 -2.34 51.52 -14.98
C GLY A 9 -1.80 50.40 -14.11
N LEU A 10 -1.92 50.51 -12.78
CA LEU A 10 -3.04 49.86 -12.10
C LEU A 10 -2.94 48.32 -12.16
N CYS A 11 -1.96 47.74 -11.45
CA CYS A 11 -2.15 46.41 -10.85
C CYS A 11 -2.42 46.64 -9.37
N ALA A 12 -3.67 47.02 -9.11
CA ALA A 12 -4.23 47.09 -7.79
C ALA A 12 -4.13 45.70 -7.13
N LEU A 13 -3.69 45.74 -5.86
CA LEU A 13 -4.35 45.12 -4.70
C LEU A 13 -5.32 43.97 -5.02
N LEU A 14 -5.22 42.80 -4.39
CA LEU A 14 -5.71 42.62 -3.02
C LEU A 14 -5.08 41.38 -2.35
N LEU A 15 -4.41 41.61 -1.21
CA LEU A 15 -4.29 40.59 -0.17
C LEU A 15 -5.69 40.35 0.41
N THR A 16 -6.18 39.11 0.31
CA THR A 16 -7.35 38.64 1.06
C THR A 16 -6.95 37.41 1.88
N ALA A 17 -6.42 37.69 3.07
CA ALA A 17 -6.53 36.79 4.20
C ALA A 17 -7.94 36.97 4.79
N CYS A 18 -8.71 35.88 4.94
CA CYS A 18 -9.77 35.74 5.95
C CYS A 18 -10.22 34.28 6.06
N SER A 19 -9.75 33.64 7.14
CA SER A 19 -10.56 32.81 8.06
C SER A 19 -11.10 31.46 7.57
N THR A 20 -10.28 30.40 7.73
CA THR A 20 -10.79 29.05 8.01
C THR A 20 -11.49 29.04 9.36
N GLY A 21 -12.82 29.17 9.37
CA GLY A 21 -13.62 28.90 10.56
C GLY A 21 -13.55 27.42 10.94
N PRO A 22 -13.60 27.06 12.24
CA PRO A 22 -13.77 25.67 12.62
C PRO A 22 -15.15 25.22 12.15
N ALA A 23 -15.19 24.32 11.17
CA ALA A 23 -16.40 23.60 10.84
C ALA A 23 -16.76 22.73 12.05
N THR A 24 -17.69 23.22 12.88
CA THR A 24 -18.48 22.41 13.79
C THR A 24 -19.22 21.39 12.94
N ARG A 25 -18.61 20.21 12.76
CA ARG A 25 -19.32 19.04 12.25
C ARG A 25 -20.42 18.72 13.26
N PRO A 26 -21.70 18.63 12.86
CA PRO A 26 -22.70 18.05 13.73
C PRO A 26 -22.25 16.62 14.05
N ALA A 27 -22.01 16.36 15.33
CA ALA A 27 -21.87 15.01 15.87
C ALA A 27 -23.25 14.35 15.81
N ALA A 28 -23.60 13.84 14.64
CA ALA A 28 -24.77 13.00 14.45
C ALA A 28 -24.32 11.70 13.79
N ALA A 29 -24.74 10.59 14.41
CA ALA A 29 -24.45 9.19 14.08
C ALA A 29 -23.16 8.58 14.66
N ALA A 30 -22.89 8.81 15.95
CA ALA A 30 -22.26 7.79 16.79
C ALA A 30 -23.36 6.88 17.35
N ASN A 31 -23.91 6.00 16.51
CA ASN A 31 -24.67 4.78 16.86
C ASN A 31 -25.37 4.23 15.60
N ALA A 32 -24.58 3.84 14.61
CA ALA A 32 -25.02 2.75 13.74
C ALA A 32 -24.67 1.45 14.48
N PRO A 33 -25.58 0.47 14.61
CA PRO A 33 -25.20 -0.86 15.02
C PRO A 33 -24.12 -1.34 14.05
N GLN A 34 -22.89 -1.54 14.55
CA GLN A 34 -21.89 -2.27 13.78
C GLN A 34 -22.46 -3.67 13.61
N LEU A 35 -23.05 -3.93 12.44
CA LEU A 35 -23.47 -5.26 12.02
C LEU A 35 -22.30 -6.19 12.34
N PRO A 36 -22.55 -7.36 12.97
CA PRO A 36 -21.49 -8.32 13.21
C PRO A 36 -20.83 -8.56 11.85
N HIS A 37 -19.53 -8.25 11.75
CA HIS A 37 -18.72 -8.58 10.58
C HIS A 37 -18.63 -10.11 10.53
N THR A 38 -19.69 -10.75 10.03
CA THR A 38 -19.63 -12.13 9.60
C THR A 38 -18.67 -12.12 8.42
N VAL A 39 -17.46 -12.60 8.66
CA VAL A 39 -16.39 -12.74 7.66
C VAL A 39 -16.73 -13.92 6.73
N SER A 40 -17.95 -13.93 6.20
CA SER A 40 -18.32 -14.75 5.05
C SER A 40 -17.98 -13.88 3.86
N ALA A 41 -16.89 -14.20 3.16
CA ALA A 41 -16.63 -13.56 1.88
C ALA A 41 -17.82 -13.85 0.96
N ASP A 42 -18.55 -12.81 0.59
CA ASP A 42 -19.73 -12.97 -0.24
C ASP A 42 -19.32 -13.14 -1.71
N ALA A 43 -20.29 -13.54 -2.55
CA ALA A 43 -20.01 -13.80 -3.96
C ALA A 43 -19.48 -12.57 -4.72
N ALA A 44 -19.77 -11.34 -4.25
CA ALA A 44 -19.23 -10.13 -4.87
C ALA A 44 -17.73 -9.99 -4.61
N ASP A 45 -17.26 -10.25 -3.39
CA ASP A 45 -15.83 -10.28 -3.04
C ASP A 45 -15.04 -11.28 -3.90
N ALA A 46 -15.64 -12.44 -4.19
CA ALA A 46 -15.04 -13.46 -5.04
C ALA A 46 -14.89 -13.00 -6.50
N ALA A 47 -15.92 -12.37 -7.05
CA ALA A 47 -15.92 -11.85 -8.41
C ALA A 47 -14.90 -10.71 -8.58
N GLU A 48 -14.85 -9.77 -7.62
CA GLU A 48 -13.86 -8.69 -7.61
C GLU A 48 -12.43 -9.22 -7.52
N CYS A 49 -12.20 -10.25 -6.69
CA CYS A 49 -10.89 -10.87 -6.59
C CYS A 49 -10.46 -11.53 -7.91
N THR A 50 -11.39 -12.25 -8.55
CA THR A 50 -11.16 -12.89 -9.84
C THR A 50 -10.88 -11.86 -10.94
N ALA A 51 -11.59 -10.73 -10.93
CA ALA A 51 -11.37 -9.63 -11.87
C ALA A 51 -9.96 -9.01 -11.75
N LYS A 52 -9.34 -9.08 -10.57
CA LYS A 52 -7.94 -8.69 -10.32
C LYS A 52 -6.92 -9.80 -10.68
N GLY A 53 -7.39 -10.93 -11.23
CA GLY A 53 -6.57 -12.10 -11.52
C GLY A 53 -6.22 -12.93 -10.28
N GLY A 54 -6.87 -12.68 -9.14
CA GLY A 54 -6.64 -13.39 -7.89
C GLY A 54 -7.65 -14.48 -7.61
N GLN A 55 -7.49 -15.12 -6.45
CA GLN A 55 -8.42 -16.09 -5.89
C GLN A 55 -8.65 -15.81 -4.41
N LEU A 56 -9.91 -15.89 -3.95
CA LEU A 56 -10.20 -15.90 -2.53
C LEU A 56 -9.66 -17.20 -1.93
N ARG A 57 -8.74 -17.08 -0.98
CA ARG A 57 -8.16 -18.21 -0.26
C ARG A 57 -8.25 -17.97 1.25
N PRO A 58 -8.56 -19.00 2.05
CA PRO A 58 -8.37 -18.90 3.49
C PRO A 58 -6.87 -18.83 3.76
N VAL A 59 -6.45 -17.83 4.53
CA VAL A 59 -5.04 -17.61 4.85
C VAL A 59 -4.85 -17.35 6.34
N GLY A 60 -3.62 -17.59 6.79
CA GLY A 60 -3.26 -17.51 8.20
C GLY A 60 -3.97 -18.56 9.07
N ARG A 61 -3.71 -18.55 10.37
CA ARG A 61 -4.33 -19.52 11.29
C ARG A 61 -5.83 -19.32 11.48
N MET A 62 -6.29 -18.07 11.40
CA MET A 62 -7.72 -17.76 11.51
C MET A 62 -8.51 -18.10 10.23
N GLN A 63 -7.85 -18.54 9.16
CA GLN A 63 -8.49 -18.94 7.90
C GLN A 63 -9.40 -17.85 7.33
N ILE A 64 -9.01 -16.59 7.50
CA ILE A 64 -9.79 -15.45 7.02
C ILE A 64 -9.66 -15.42 5.49
N PRO A 65 -10.78 -15.49 4.74
CA PRO A 65 -10.74 -15.40 3.28
C PRO A 65 -10.12 -14.07 2.84
N ARG A 66 -9.08 -14.13 2.02
CA ARG A 66 -8.40 -12.95 1.47
C ARG A 66 -8.19 -13.16 -0.02
N CYS A 67 -8.23 -12.06 -0.78
CA CYS A 67 -7.90 -12.11 -2.19
C CYS A 67 -6.38 -12.26 -2.38
N ILE A 68 -5.96 -13.37 -2.97
CA ILE A 68 -4.55 -13.68 -3.25
C ILE A 68 -4.31 -13.56 -4.75
N VAL A 69 -3.47 -12.61 -5.14
CA VAL A 69 -3.14 -12.32 -6.54
C VAL A 69 -1.73 -12.85 -6.83
N PRO A 70 -1.54 -13.72 -7.83
CA PRO A 70 -0.22 -14.16 -8.25
C PRO A 70 0.54 -13.03 -8.94
N TYR A 71 1.85 -12.98 -8.72
CA TYR A 71 2.72 -12.03 -9.41
C TYR A 71 3.25 -12.63 -10.72
N ALA A 72 3.28 -11.82 -11.79
CA ALA A 72 3.76 -12.27 -13.10
C ALA A 72 5.27 -12.57 -13.13
N ASP A 73 6.01 -12.01 -12.18
CA ASP A 73 7.45 -12.16 -11.98
C ASP A 73 7.82 -13.17 -10.88
N ALA A 74 6.84 -13.92 -10.36
CA ALA A 74 7.05 -14.94 -9.33
C ALA A 74 8.25 -15.86 -9.64
N GLY A 75 9.16 -15.99 -8.67
CA GLY A 75 10.30 -16.90 -8.76
C GLY A 75 11.49 -16.39 -9.56
N LYS A 76 11.43 -15.21 -10.19
CA LYS A 76 12.61 -14.59 -10.80
C LYS A 76 13.67 -14.26 -9.75
N THR A 77 14.94 -14.47 -10.08
CA THR A 77 16.05 -14.05 -9.20
C THR A 77 16.04 -12.53 -9.03
N CYS A 78 16.25 -12.06 -7.81
CA CYS A 78 16.28 -10.64 -7.47
C CYS A 78 17.35 -10.37 -6.41
N THR A 79 17.73 -9.10 -6.29
CA THR A 79 18.64 -8.61 -5.25
C THR A 79 18.04 -7.49 -4.42
N ASP A 80 16.98 -6.86 -4.93
CA ASP A 80 16.24 -5.81 -4.25
C ASP A 80 14.74 -5.91 -4.56
N ASN A 81 13.91 -5.28 -3.72
CA ASN A 81 12.47 -5.22 -3.92
C ASN A 81 12.10 -4.49 -5.22
N SER A 82 12.92 -3.54 -5.68
CA SER A 82 12.68 -2.84 -6.96
C SER A 82 12.74 -3.74 -8.19
N ASP A 83 13.31 -4.95 -8.06
CA ASP A 83 13.41 -5.92 -9.15
C ASP A 83 12.09 -6.69 -9.35
N CYS A 84 11.15 -6.57 -8.41
CA CYS A 84 9.93 -7.38 -8.34
C CYS A 84 8.66 -6.51 -8.28
N SER A 85 7.53 -7.06 -8.73
CA SER A 85 6.21 -6.46 -8.50
C SER A 85 5.75 -6.58 -7.04
N GLY A 86 6.37 -7.49 -6.29
CA GLY A 86 6.18 -7.71 -4.86
C GLY A 86 7.49 -7.52 -4.08
N ASP A 87 7.72 -8.35 -3.07
CA ASP A 87 8.98 -8.34 -2.32
C ASP A 87 10.01 -9.30 -2.96
N CYS A 88 11.28 -8.94 -2.90
CA CYS A 88 12.38 -9.86 -3.15
C CYS A 88 12.63 -10.67 -1.86
N LEU A 89 12.38 -11.98 -1.90
CA LEU A 89 12.43 -12.85 -0.73
C LEU A 89 13.65 -13.76 -0.76
N ALA A 90 14.30 -13.93 0.39
CA ALA A 90 15.42 -14.85 0.54
C ALA A 90 14.95 -16.29 0.31
N ILE A 91 15.70 -17.07 -0.47
CA ILE A 91 15.41 -18.50 -0.72
C ILE A 91 15.45 -19.30 0.60
N SER A 92 16.32 -18.91 1.52
CA SER A 92 16.42 -19.42 2.88
C SER A 92 16.70 -18.28 3.85
N ILE A 93 16.19 -18.35 5.07
CA ILE A 93 16.49 -17.36 6.11
C ILE A 93 17.98 -17.42 6.45
N VAL A 94 18.65 -16.28 6.37
CA VAL A 94 20.06 -16.09 6.75
C VAL A 94 20.17 -15.11 7.93
N PRO A 95 21.33 -15.02 8.61
CA PRO A 95 21.57 -13.94 9.56
C PRO A 95 21.39 -12.57 8.90
N THR A 96 20.80 -11.62 9.62
CA THR A 96 20.60 -10.25 9.12
C THR A 96 21.91 -9.63 8.64
N GLY A 97 21.91 -9.06 7.44
CA GLY A 97 23.07 -8.44 6.80
C GLY A 97 24.00 -9.41 6.07
N ALA A 98 23.78 -10.73 6.19
CA ALA A 98 24.51 -11.72 5.40
C ALA A 98 24.04 -11.72 3.94
N ALA A 99 24.92 -12.15 3.04
CA ALA A 99 24.57 -12.34 1.64
C ALA A 99 23.44 -13.38 1.50
N ALA A 100 22.45 -13.06 0.68
CA ALA A 100 21.29 -13.91 0.45
C ALA A 100 20.95 -13.96 -1.04
N ALA A 101 20.64 -15.16 -1.54
CA ALA A 101 19.99 -15.29 -2.84
C ALA A 101 18.50 -14.95 -2.69
N GLY A 102 18.00 -14.06 -3.54
CA GLY A 102 16.62 -13.62 -3.55
C GLY A 102 15.83 -14.17 -4.74
N ILE A 103 14.54 -14.42 -4.53
CA ILE A 103 13.55 -14.66 -5.58
C ILE A 103 12.32 -13.77 -5.37
N CYS A 104 11.71 -13.30 -6.45
CA CYS A 104 10.49 -12.52 -6.39
C CYS A 104 9.35 -13.34 -5.77
N GLN A 105 8.62 -12.70 -4.86
CA GLN A 105 7.47 -13.26 -4.16
C GLN A 105 6.48 -13.89 -5.14
N ARG A 106 5.86 -15.01 -4.76
CA ARG A 106 4.95 -15.77 -5.63
C ARG A 106 3.62 -15.06 -5.86
N ASP A 107 3.00 -14.58 -4.80
CA ASP A 107 1.66 -14.02 -4.79
C ASP A 107 1.52 -13.03 -3.64
N SER A 108 0.41 -12.32 -3.52
CA SER A 108 0.19 -11.33 -2.45
C SER A 108 0.01 -11.91 -1.03
N ASP A 109 0.19 -13.23 -0.86
CA ASP A 109 0.13 -13.87 0.46
C ASP A 109 1.37 -13.48 1.30
N ARG A 110 1.13 -12.99 2.52
CA ARG A 110 2.21 -12.58 3.44
C ARG A 110 2.37 -13.51 4.64
N PHE A 111 1.56 -14.56 4.75
CA PHE A 111 1.64 -15.50 5.86
C PHE A 111 2.88 -16.41 5.73
N GLY A 112 3.33 -16.92 6.88
CA GLY A 112 4.58 -17.67 7.03
C GLY A 112 5.77 -16.81 7.45
N CYS A 113 6.90 -17.47 7.66
CA CYS A 113 8.18 -16.82 7.92
C CYS A 113 8.90 -16.49 6.62
N ARG A 114 9.30 -15.23 6.48
CA ARG A 114 9.85 -14.67 5.24
C ARG A 114 10.88 -13.60 5.58
N GLN A 115 11.93 -13.50 4.76
CA GLN A 115 12.97 -12.49 4.91
C GLN A 115 13.11 -11.78 3.56
N THR A 116 13.08 -10.45 3.56
CA THR A 116 13.34 -9.68 2.34
C THR A 116 14.84 -9.60 2.07
N VAL A 117 15.19 -9.44 0.81
CA VAL A 117 16.56 -9.19 0.34
C VAL A 117 16.62 -7.78 -0.23
N VAL A 118 17.57 -7.00 0.27
CA VAL A 118 17.82 -5.62 -0.18
C VAL A 118 19.32 -5.48 -0.41
N GLY A 119 19.71 -5.02 -1.61
CA GLY A 119 21.11 -5.01 -2.04
C GLY A 119 21.83 -6.37 -1.88
N GLY A 120 21.14 -7.49 -2.12
CA GLY A 120 21.70 -8.84 -2.00
C GLY A 120 21.93 -9.32 -0.56
N LYS A 121 21.39 -8.61 0.44
CA LYS A 121 21.52 -8.96 1.87
C LYS A 121 20.17 -9.25 2.51
N GLY A 122 20.13 -10.32 3.31
CA GLY A 122 18.95 -10.68 4.08
C GLY A 122 18.65 -9.64 5.17
N GLN A 123 17.40 -9.18 5.23
CA GLN A 123 16.91 -8.26 6.26
C GLN A 123 16.45 -9.00 7.52
N ALA A 124 15.81 -8.33 8.48
CA ALA A 124 15.17 -9.06 9.57
C ALA A 124 14.07 -9.99 9.03
N ALA A 125 14.02 -11.24 9.51
CA ALA A 125 12.94 -12.15 9.18
C ALA A 125 11.63 -11.72 9.87
N LEU A 126 10.53 -11.82 9.14
CA LEU A 126 9.17 -11.54 9.62
C LEU A 126 8.32 -12.80 9.50
N CYS A 127 7.73 -13.24 10.61
CA CYS A 127 6.82 -14.37 10.67
C CYS A 127 5.41 -13.86 10.96
N ILE A 128 4.52 -14.05 9.99
CA ILE A 128 3.10 -13.66 10.10
C ILE A 128 2.27 -14.93 10.10
N ASP A 129 1.29 -14.99 11.01
CA ASP A 129 0.35 -16.10 11.16
C ASP A 129 -1.10 -15.62 11.04
#